data_AF-A0A9W6TCM0-F1
#
_entry.id   AF-A0A9W6TCM0-F1
#
_cell.length_a   1.000
_cell.length_b   1.000
_cell.length_c   1.000
_cell.angle_alpha   90.00
_cell.angle_beta   90.00
_cell.angle_gamma   90.00
#
_symmetry.space_group_name_H-M   'P 1'
#
loop_
_entity.id
_entity.type
_entity.pdbx_description
1 polymer ?
#
loop_
_entity_poly.entity_id
_entity_poly.type
_entity_poly.pdbx_seq_one_letter_code
_entity_poly.pdbx_strand_id
1 'polypeptide(L)'
;MQPKYAHQALSSDGCNSELTNLCLVLCPNDCSGHGTCYTMEQLAQRATLNGETMAWTYGAVPNKKETWDYDMMRGCMCSDGWEGHDCSKRSCPTGDDPMTLRQQNEIQMLVCKGISGFFTLKFRDAATPQLPFNVPAASLASALEALTTIGKVSLTYSTDVIGVAGSPACNAAGSNTIRIEFLTNFGDLPPLRWVLDGALTLTISVDGLGGSVKGTKEEVVCSNRGICNHLTGVCRCAYGFTSSDGFGGEGDRGDCGYMEPLYLTSAAQQANAV
;
A
#
# COMPACT_ATOMS: atom_id res chain seq x y z
N MET A 1 -3.47 -9.64 -56.18
CA MET A 1 -3.82 -10.74 -55.26
C MET A 1 -2.60 -11.03 -54.41
N GLN A 2 -2.76 -11.04 -53.09
CA GLN A 2 -1.69 -11.07 -52.08
C GLN A 2 -0.77 -12.30 -52.16
N PRO A 3 0.41 -12.20 -51.53
CA PRO A 3 0.82 -13.27 -50.63
C PRO A 3 1.38 -12.81 -49.26
N LYS A 4 0.88 -13.49 -48.22
CA LYS A 4 1.56 -14.20 -47.10
C LYS A 4 2.45 -13.45 -46.05
N TYR A 5 2.30 -13.97 -44.83
CA TYR A 5 2.76 -13.54 -43.51
C TYR A 5 4.25 -13.78 -43.17
N ALA A 6 4.72 -12.98 -42.18
CA ALA A 6 5.70 -13.21 -41.10
C ALA A 6 7.22 -13.25 -41.41
N HIS A 7 7.99 -12.30 -40.84
CA HIS A 7 8.82 -12.52 -39.64
C HIS A 7 9.50 -11.22 -39.15
N GLN A 8 9.76 -11.21 -37.83
CA GLN A 8 10.35 -10.19 -36.95
C GLN A 8 11.47 -9.30 -37.51
N ALA A 9 11.47 -8.02 -37.14
CA ALA A 9 12.69 -7.31 -36.77
C ALA A 9 12.37 -6.21 -35.74
N LEU A 10 13.13 -6.23 -34.66
CA LEU A 10 13.13 -5.28 -33.56
C LEU A 10 13.32 -3.85 -34.07
N SER A 11 12.54 -2.91 -33.55
CA SER A 11 13.07 -1.58 -33.27
C SER A 11 12.71 -1.25 -31.83
N SER A 12 13.44 -1.88 -30.92
CA SER A 12 13.61 -1.44 -29.53
C SER A 12 14.35 -0.10 -29.42
N ASP A 13 14.71 0.53 -30.54
CA ASP A 13 15.42 1.79 -30.58
C ASP A 13 14.48 2.88 -31.10
N GLY A 14 13.91 3.64 -30.17
CA GLY A 14 13.22 4.90 -30.48
C GLY A 14 14.22 5.99 -30.84
N CYS A 15 15.06 5.74 -31.85
CA CYS A 15 16.01 6.73 -32.32
C CYS A 15 15.34 7.56 -33.43
N ASN A 16 14.96 8.80 -33.09
CA ASN A 16 14.41 9.74 -34.06
C ASN A 16 15.51 10.10 -35.08
N SER A 17 15.30 9.75 -36.36
CA SER A 17 16.28 9.91 -37.44
C SER A 17 16.65 11.37 -37.75
N GLU A 18 15.97 12.36 -37.15
CA GLU A 18 16.26 13.79 -37.35
C GLU A 18 17.14 14.42 -36.25
N LEU A 19 17.43 13.71 -35.16
CA LEU A 19 18.27 14.20 -34.05
C LEU A 19 19.38 13.20 -33.76
N THR A 20 20.51 13.35 -34.44
CA THR A 20 21.68 12.45 -34.46
C THR A 20 22.48 12.36 -33.14
N ASN A 21 21.85 12.31 -31.95
CA ASN A 21 22.59 11.96 -30.73
C ASN A 21 21.79 11.53 -29.47
N LEU A 22 20.49 11.23 -29.53
CA LEU A 22 19.79 10.64 -28.38
C LEU A 22 18.95 9.44 -28.81
N CYS A 23 19.56 8.25 -28.88
CA CYS A 23 18.81 7.00 -28.84
C CYS A 23 18.41 6.74 -27.37
N LEU A 24 17.27 7.28 -26.96
CA LEU A 24 16.65 6.93 -25.69
C LEU A 24 15.89 5.62 -25.83
N VAL A 25 16.04 4.71 -24.87
CA VAL A 25 15.21 3.51 -24.81
C VAL A 25 13.78 3.93 -24.51
N LEU A 26 12.83 3.59 -25.40
CA LEU A 26 11.42 3.85 -25.16
C LEU A 26 10.88 2.88 -24.11
N CYS A 27 9.84 3.32 -23.39
CA CYS A 27 9.14 2.40 -22.50
C CYS A 27 8.45 1.28 -23.29
N PRO A 28 8.50 0.03 -22.80
CA PRO A 28 7.78 -1.08 -23.41
C PRO A 28 6.29 -0.76 -23.62
N ASN A 29 5.80 -0.97 -24.84
CA ASN A 29 4.40 -0.76 -25.25
C ASN A 29 3.81 0.60 -24.84
N ASP A 30 4.63 1.65 -24.69
CA ASP A 30 4.19 2.94 -24.14
C ASP A 30 3.41 2.81 -22.82
N CYS A 31 3.88 1.90 -21.95
CA CYS A 31 3.24 1.54 -20.69
C CYS A 31 1.77 1.11 -20.83
N SER A 32 1.41 0.58 -22.00
CA SER A 32 0.08 0.10 -22.36
C SER A 32 -1.06 1.10 -22.11
N GLY A 33 -0.75 2.41 -22.00
CA GLY A 33 -1.71 3.44 -21.60
C GLY A 33 -2.13 3.40 -20.12
N HIS A 34 -1.46 2.61 -19.30
CA HIS A 34 -1.77 2.37 -17.88
C HIS A 34 -0.60 2.67 -16.95
N GLY A 35 0.30 3.54 -17.40
CA GLY A 35 1.42 4.02 -16.61
C GLY A 35 2.05 5.25 -17.22
N THR A 36 3.03 5.81 -16.51
CA THR A 36 3.85 6.91 -16.99
C THR A 36 5.27 6.41 -17.24
N CYS A 37 5.83 6.79 -18.40
CA CYS A 37 7.18 6.44 -18.79
C CYS A 37 8.20 7.38 -18.12
N TYR A 38 9.14 6.82 -17.35
CA TYR A 38 10.17 7.56 -16.62
C TYR A 38 11.56 6.99 -16.90
N THR A 39 12.60 7.81 -16.76
CA THR A 39 13.99 7.33 -16.74
C THR A 39 14.28 6.55 -15.45
N MET A 40 15.34 5.76 -15.43
CA MET A 40 15.74 5.03 -14.22
C MET A 40 16.04 5.96 -13.03
N GLU A 41 16.62 7.14 -13.26
CA GLU A 41 16.73 8.20 -12.25
C GLU A 41 15.37 8.55 -11.62
N GLN A 42 14.40 8.88 -12.47
CA GLN A 42 13.10 9.35 -12.06
C GLN A 42 12.31 8.25 -11.34
N LEU A 43 12.47 7.00 -11.78
CA LEU A 43 11.92 5.83 -11.10
C LEU A 43 12.59 5.63 -9.74
N ALA A 44 13.91 5.78 -9.62
CA ALA A 44 14.61 5.63 -8.35
C ALA A 44 14.15 6.65 -7.30
N GLN A 45 13.89 7.90 -7.71
CA GLN A 45 13.34 8.95 -6.84
C GLN A 45 11.89 8.69 -6.41
N ARG A 46 11.15 7.84 -7.15
CA ARG A 46 9.73 7.52 -6.92
C ARG A 46 9.52 6.12 -6.36
N ALA A 47 10.58 5.32 -6.29
CA ALA A 47 10.49 4.01 -5.72
C ALA A 47 10.00 4.14 -4.28
N THR A 48 9.23 3.15 -3.84
CA THR A 48 8.65 3.14 -2.51
C THR A 48 9.06 1.86 -1.80
N LEU A 49 9.26 1.96 -0.49
CA LEU A 49 9.41 0.81 0.39
C LEU A 49 8.27 0.86 1.40
N ASN A 50 7.48 -0.21 1.47
CA ASN A 50 6.25 -0.25 2.27
C ASN A 50 5.29 0.94 1.99
N GLY A 51 5.31 1.47 0.76
CA GLY A 51 4.49 2.59 0.31
C GLY A 51 4.99 3.98 0.72
N GLU A 52 6.14 4.11 1.39
CA GLU A 52 6.82 5.40 1.57
C GLU A 52 7.87 5.60 0.47
N THR A 53 7.93 6.79 -0.12
CA THR A 53 9.00 7.14 -1.08
C THR A 53 10.39 7.00 -0.45
N MET A 54 11.26 6.25 -1.11
CA MET A 54 12.65 6.08 -0.68
C MET A 54 13.50 7.21 -1.28
N ALA A 55 14.27 7.88 -0.43
CA ALA A 55 15.18 8.96 -0.83
C ALA A 55 16.48 8.43 -1.49
N TRP A 56 16.39 7.36 -2.29
CA TRP A 56 17.55 6.84 -3.00
C TRP A 56 17.74 7.59 -4.31
N THR A 57 18.99 7.85 -4.65
CA THR A 57 19.36 8.41 -5.94
C THR A 57 20.17 7.35 -6.68
N TYR A 58 19.68 6.97 -7.85
CA TYR A 58 20.45 6.18 -8.80
C TYR A 58 21.50 7.08 -9.46
N GLY A 59 22.59 6.57 -10.05
CA GLY A 59 23.46 7.30 -11.01
C GLY A 59 23.87 8.77 -10.83
N ALA A 60 23.81 9.36 -9.62
CA ALA A 60 23.96 10.80 -9.42
C ALA A 60 25.36 11.39 -9.71
N VAL A 61 26.35 10.55 -10.03
CA VAL A 61 27.71 10.98 -10.35
C VAL A 61 27.94 10.91 -11.86
N PRO A 62 28.08 12.04 -12.55
CA PRO A 62 28.32 12.07 -14.00
C PRO A 62 29.56 11.28 -14.40
N ASN A 63 29.52 10.64 -15.58
CA ASN A 63 30.62 9.89 -16.20
C ASN A 63 31.08 8.62 -15.46
N LYS A 64 30.25 8.03 -14.59
CA LYS A 64 30.48 6.67 -14.09
C LYS A 64 29.87 5.66 -15.05
N LYS A 65 30.73 4.83 -15.65
CA LYS A 65 30.32 3.78 -16.60
C LYS A 65 29.32 2.79 -15.99
N GLU A 66 29.31 2.65 -14.66
CA GLU A 66 28.43 1.74 -13.93
C GLU A 66 26.97 2.23 -13.87
N THR A 67 26.69 3.47 -14.28
CA THR A 67 25.36 4.09 -14.19
C THR A 67 24.95 4.75 -15.50
N TRP A 68 25.39 4.18 -16.62
CA TRP A 68 25.09 4.67 -17.97
C TRP A 68 23.58 4.61 -18.30
N ASP A 69 22.85 3.71 -17.67
CA ASP A 69 21.42 3.48 -17.76
C ASP A 69 20.58 4.49 -16.98
N TYR A 70 21.22 5.37 -16.19
CA TYR A 70 20.60 6.38 -15.35
C TYR A 70 19.55 7.25 -16.08
N ASP A 71 19.94 7.84 -17.20
CA ASP A 71 19.10 8.67 -18.08
C ASP A 71 18.82 8.03 -19.44
N MET A 72 19.51 6.92 -19.76
CA MET A 72 19.39 6.22 -21.04
C MET A 72 18.33 5.11 -21.04
N MET A 73 18.10 4.46 -19.90
CA MET A 73 17.05 3.45 -19.75
C MET A 73 15.78 4.06 -19.17
N ARG A 74 14.64 3.55 -19.65
CA ARG A 74 13.32 3.94 -19.19
C ARG A 74 12.50 2.73 -18.78
N GLY A 75 11.57 2.97 -17.86
CA GLY A 75 10.62 1.97 -17.39
C GLY A 75 9.27 2.60 -17.09
N CYS A 76 8.28 1.74 -16.92
CA CYS A 76 6.91 2.15 -16.64
C CYS A 76 6.64 2.21 -15.14
N MET A 77 6.17 3.35 -14.67
CA MET A 77 5.49 3.45 -13.38
C MET A 77 3.99 3.27 -13.61
N CYS A 78 3.46 2.14 -13.20
CA CYS A 78 2.06 1.80 -13.43
C CYS A 78 1.11 2.63 -12.57
N SER A 79 -0.05 2.92 -13.13
CA SER A 79 -1.17 3.51 -12.41
C SER A 79 -1.80 2.48 -11.47
N ASP A 80 -2.50 2.95 -10.44
CA ASP A 80 -3.19 2.08 -9.48
C ASP A 80 -4.07 1.02 -10.16
N GLY A 81 -3.96 -0.22 -9.68
CA GLY A 81 -4.65 -1.38 -10.24
C GLY A 81 -3.98 -2.00 -11.47
N TRP A 82 -2.79 -1.54 -11.86
CA TRP A 82 -1.98 -2.10 -12.93
C TRP A 82 -0.56 -2.40 -12.49
N GLU A 83 0.03 -3.43 -13.10
CA GLU A 83 1.37 -3.93 -12.82
C GLU A 83 2.00 -4.59 -14.04
N GLY A 84 3.20 -5.13 -13.85
CA GLY A 84 4.03 -5.70 -14.90
C GLY A 84 4.95 -4.66 -15.53
N HIS A 85 5.88 -5.14 -16.36
CA HIS A 85 6.97 -4.30 -16.90
C HIS A 85 6.49 -3.15 -17.81
N ASP A 86 5.29 -3.30 -18.37
CA ASP A 86 4.67 -2.41 -19.35
C ASP A 86 3.24 -2.03 -18.93
N CYS A 87 2.88 -2.27 -17.66
CA CYS A 87 1.56 -1.99 -17.09
C CYS A 87 0.38 -2.66 -17.81
N SER A 88 0.62 -3.78 -18.49
CA SER A 88 -0.41 -4.53 -19.23
C SER A 88 -1.24 -5.47 -18.36
N LYS A 89 -0.83 -5.71 -17.11
CA LYS A 89 -1.50 -6.64 -16.19
C LYS A 89 -2.29 -5.89 -15.14
N ARG A 90 -3.51 -6.31 -14.85
CA ARG A 90 -4.25 -5.88 -13.66
C ARG A 90 -3.58 -6.45 -12.41
N SER A 91 -3.48 -5.62 -11.39
CA SER A 91 -3.19 -6.07 -10.03
C SER A 91 -4.43 -6.73 -9.43
N CYS A 92 -4.23 -7.77 -8.64
CA CYS A 92 -5.30 -8.44 -7.90
C CYS A 92 -5.28 -8.02 -6.42
N PRO A 93 -6.42 -8.18 -5.71
CA PRO A 93 -6.47 -8.00 -4.27
C PRO A 93 -5.41 -8.81 -3.54
N THR A 94 -4.88 -8.21 -2.48
CA THR A 94 -3.98 -8.84 -1.53
C THR A 94 -4.68 -9.01 -0.19
N GLY A 95 -4.22 -10.01 0.56
CA GLY A 95 -4.81 -10.34 1.85
C GLY A 95 -3.93 -11.29 2.64
N ASP A 96 -4.45 -11.62 3.81
CA ASP A 96 -3.83 -12.51 4.78
C ASP A 96 -4.15 -13.96 4.45
N ASP A 97 -3.17 -14.86 4.56
CA ASP A 97 -3.41 -16.28 4.34
C ASP A 97 -4.12 -16.88 5.57
N PRO A 98 -5.41 -17.30 5.47
CA PRO A 98 -6.19 -17.76 6.62
C PRO A 98 -5.66 -19.03 7.28
N MET A 99 -4.70 -19.73 6.66
CA MET A 99 -4.10 -20.93 7.22
C MET A 99 -2.85 -20.64 8.04
N THR A 100 -2.30 -19.42 7.95
CA THR A 100 -1.21 -19.01 8.82
C THR A 100 -1.76 -18.81 10.23
N LEU A 101 -1.13 -19.45 11.22
CA LEU A 101 -1.62 -19.44 12.59
C LEU A 101 -0.90 -18.41 13.44
N ARG A 102 -1.61 -17.91 14.47
CA ARG A 102 -1.07 -17.01 15.52
C ARG A 102 -0.56 -15.67 15.01
N GLN A 103 -1.16 -15.17 13.94
CA GLN A 103 -0.80 -13.87 13.39
C GLN A 103 -1.39 -12.72 14.21
N GLN A 104 -0.80 -11.55 14.07
CA GLN A 104 -1.23 -10.32 14.72
C GLN A 104 -1.34 -9.19 13.70
N ASN A 105 -2.31 -8.31 13.93
CA ASN A 105 -2.41 -7.03 13.23
C ASN A 105 -1.28 -6.10 13.68
N GLU A 106 -0.88 -5.18 12.80
CA GLU A 106 -0.01 -4.08 13.17
C GLU A 106 -0.74 -3.15 14.15
N ILE A 107 -0.06 -2.80 15.25
CA ILE A 107 -0.54 -1.84 16.23
C ILE A 107 0.56 -0.81 16.47
N GLN A 108 0.23 0.44 16.17
CA GLN A 108 1.09 1.59 16.47
C GLN A 108 0.56 2.34 17.67
N MET A 109 1.46 2.72 18.57
CA MET A 109 1.13 3.43 19.81
C MET A 109 1.63 4.86 19.73
N LEU A 110 0.71 5.82 19.73
CA LEU A 110 0.99 7.23 19.59
C LEU A 110 0.75 7.95 20.91
N VAL A 111 1.71 8.78 21.32
CA VAL A 111 1.58 9.68 22.47
C VAL A 111 1.77 11.10 21.97
N CYS A 112 0.81 11.96 22.30
CA CYS A 112 0.87 13.38 21.98
C CYS A 112 0.89 14.23 23.26
N LYS A 113 1.84 15.16 23.32
CA LYS A 113 2.00 16.12 24.41
C LYS A 113 1.73 17.54 23.92
N GLY A 114 0.92 18.27 24.67
CA GLY A 114 0.58 19.67 24.41
C GLY A 114 -0.86 20.01 24.78
N ILE A 115 -1.18 21.31 24.81
CA ILE A 115 -2.52 21.83 25.20
C ILE A 115 -3.15 22.74 24.15
N SER A 116 -2.50 22.86 22.99
CA SER A 116 -2.91 23.75 21.89
C SER A 116 -2.18 23.36 20.61
N GLY A 117 -2.74 23.73 19.46
CA GLY A 117 -2.13 23.52 18.15
C GLY A 117 -2.83 22.44 17.34
N PHE A 118 -2.22 22.12 16.21
CA PHE A 118 -2.71 21.14 15.26
C PHE A 118 -1.62 20.15 14.90
N PHE A 119 -2.02 18.98 14.46
CA PHE A 119 -1.13 17.99 13.89
C PHE A 119 -1.78 17.36 12.67
N THR A 120 -0.94 16.89 11.75
CA THR A 120 -1.35 16.08 10.62
C THR A 120 -0.64 14.75 10.74
N LEU A 121 -1.37 13.65 10.57
CA LEU A 121 -0.77 12.31 10.43
C LEU A 121 -0.63 11.97 8.95
N LYS A 122 0.41 11.21 8.63
CA LYS A 122 0.67 10.72 7.28
C LYS A 122 0.96 9.23 7.29
N PHE A 123 0.44 8.53 6.28
CA PHE A 123 0.72 7.13 6.02
C PHE A 123 0.92 6.93 4.52
N ARG A 124 2.08 6.38 4.13
CA ARG A 124 2.42 6.12 2.71
C ARG A 124 2.20 7.35 1.83
N ASP A 125 2.75 8.47 2.27
CA ASP A 125 2.66 9.80 1.63
C ASP A 125 1.24 10.43 1.53
N ALA A 126 0.17 9.73 1.92
CA ALA A 126 -1.15 10.33 2.12
C ALA A 126 -1.24 10.99 3.51
N ALA A 127 -1.87 12.17 3.57
CA ALA A 127 -1.93 12.99 4.78
C ALA A 127 -3.38 13.28 5.20
N THR A 128 -3.66 13.20 6.49
CA THR A 128 -4.93 13.67 7.03
C THR A 128 -5.07 15.19 6.85
N PRO A 129 -6.30 15.75 6.92
CA PRO A 129 -6.46 17.17 7.21
C PRO A 129 -5.73 17.56 8.51
N GLN A 130 -5.55 18.87 8.75
CA GLN A 130 -5.07 19.33 10.05
C GLN A 130 -6.08 18.95 11.15
N LEU A 131 -5.61 18.25 12.17
CA LEU A 131 -6.40 17.80 13.31
C LEU A 131 -6.02 18.63 14.53
N PRO A 132 -7.00 19.16 15.29
CA PRO A 132 -6.71 19.90 16.50
C PRO A 132 -6.16 18.96 17.59
N PHE A 133 -5.36 19.51 18.51
CA PHE A 133 -4.77 18.76 19.63
C PHE A 133 -5.80 17.99 20.48
N ASN A 134 -7.06 18.43 20.50
CA ASN A 134 -8.15 17.84 21.26
C ASN A 134 -9.11 16.99 20.41
N VAL A 135 -8.69 16.55 19.22
CA VAL A 135 -9.53 15.75 18.33
C VAL A 135 -10.07 14.48 19.05
N PRO A 136 -11.39 14.22 18.96
CA PRO A 136 -11.98 12.99 19.49
C PRO A 136 -11.47 11.75 18.77
N ALA A 137 -11.40 10.61 19.48
CA ALA A 137 -10.94 9.34 18.92
C ALA A 137 -11.69 8.94 17.64
N ALA A 138 -13.02 9.07 17.62
CA ALA A 138 -13.83 8.76 16.44
C ALA A 138 -13.48 9.65 15.23
N SER A 139 -13.28 10.96 15.44
CA SER A 139 -12.91 11.88 14.38
C SER A 139 -11.49 11.62 13.86
N LEU A 140 -10.56 11.24 14.74
CA LEU A 140 -9.21 10.84 14.36
C LEU A 140 -9.24 9.54 13.54
N ALA A 141 -10.05 8.55 13.96
CA ALA A 141 -10.24 7.31 13.21
C ALA A 141 -10.80 7.59 11.81
N SER A 142 -11.88 8.37 11.71
CA SER A 142 -12.46 8.76 10.41
C SER A 142 -11.48 9.52 9.53
N ALA A 143 -10.61 10.37 10.10
CA ALA A 143 -9.59 11.07 9.34
C ALA A 143 -8.51 10.13 8.76
N LEU A 144 -8.15 9.08 9.50
CA LEU A 144 -7.23 8.04 9.03
C LEU A 144 -7.88 7.15 7.96
N GLU A 145 -9.11 6.68 8.19
CA GLU A 145 -9.85 5.84 7.22
C GLU A 145 -10.24 6.59 5.93
N ALA A 146 -10.17 7.93 5.92
CA ALA A 146 -10.37 8.73 4.72
C ALA A 146 -9.13 8.76 3.80
N LEU A 147 -7.97 8.29 4.26
CA LEU A 147 -6.78 8.19 3.42
C LEU A 147 -6.91 6.98 2.49
N THR A 148 -6.66 7.16 1.19
CA THR A 148 -6.71 6.06 0.21
C THR A 148 -5.70 4.93 0.50
N THR A 149 -4.69 5.22 1.33
CA THR A 149 -3.64 4.27 1.73
C THR A 149 -3.97 3.47 2.99
N ILE A 150 -5.03 3.85 3.71
CA ILE A 150 -5.52 3.18 4.92
C ILE A 150 -6.93 2.66 4.63
N GLY A 151 -7.21 1.40 4.97
CA GLY A 151 -8.59 0.92 4.99
C GLY A 151 -9.26 1.21 6.33
N LYS A 152 -9.53 0.16 7.11
CA LYS A 152 -10.13 0.26 8.44
C LYS A 152 -9.08 0.31 9.55
N VAL A 153 -9.38 1.03 10.62
CA VAL A 153 -8.57 1.07 11.84
C VAL A 153 -9.43 0.95 13.09
N SER A 154 -8.93 0.27 14.12
CA SER A 154 -9.49 0.34 15.46
C SER A 154 -8.65 1.31 16.27
N LEU A 155 -9.28 2.36 16.81
CA LEU A 155 -8.60 3.44 17.50
C LEU A 155 -9.16 3.63 18.89
N THR A 156 -8.29 3.57 19.90
CA THR A 156 -8.66 3.69 21.32
C THR A 156 -7.69 4.58 22.09
N TYR A 157 -8.19 5.31 23.08
CA TYR A 157 -7.40 6.16 23.97
C TYR A 157 -7.23 5.46 25.34
N SER A 158 -6.03 5.44 25.90
CA SER A 158 -5.73 4.69 27.15
C SER A 158 -6.51 5.17 28.37
N THR A 159 -6.90 6.43 28.41
CA THR A 159 -7.68 6.99 29.51
C THR A 159 -9.19 6.74 29.38
N ASP A 160 -9.64 6.10 28.30
CA ASP A 160 -11.03 5.71 28.04
C ASP A 160 -11.39 4.30 28.55
N VAL A 161 -10.45 3.60 29.22
CA VAL A 161 -10.67 2.22 29.69
C VAL A 161 -11.77 2.13 30.78
N ILE A 162 -12.21 3.26 31.35
CA ILE A 162 -13.38 3.33 32.25
C ILE A 162 -14.21 4.59 31.94
N GLY A 163 -14.89 4.62 30.79
CA GLY A 163 -16.11 5.42 30.58
C GLY A 163 -15.99 6.94 30.79
N VAL A 164 -14.79 7.53 30.71
CA VAL A 164 -14.62 8.98 30.66
C VAL A 164 -14.40 9.39 29.21
N ALA A 165 -15.51 9.60 28.51
CA ALA A 165 -15.49 10.29 27.23
C ALA A 165 -14.91 11.70 27.43
N GLY A 166 -13.84 12.06 26.71
CA GLY A 166 -13.35 13.44 26.66
C GLY A 166 -11.85 13.69 26.86
N SER A 167 -10.99 12.67 26.94
CA SER A 167 -9.54 12.92 26.93
C SER A 167 -9.09 13.41 25.55
N PRO A 168 -8.45 14.57 25.42
CA PRO A 168 -7.95 15.08 24.15
C PRO A 168 -6.85 14.16 23.60
N ALA A 169 -6.68 14.12 22.27
CA ALA A 169 -5.59 13.38 21.63
C ALA A 169 -4.22 13.73 22.24
N CYS A 170 -4.00 15.02 22.50
CA CYS A 170 -2.82 15.57 23.15
C CYS A 170 -3.19 16.15 24.51
N ASN A 171 -2.36 15.92 25.53
CA ASN A 171 -2.49 16.58 26.82
C ASN A 171 -1.12 17.04 27.36
N ALA A 172 -1.11 17.92 28.37
CA ALA A 172 0.13 18.48 28.91
C ALA A 172 1.12 17.41 29.44
N ALA A 173 0.60 16.29 29.94
CA ALA A 173 1.41 15.22 30.52
C ALA A 173 1.91 14.21 29.47
N GLY A 174 1.29 14.14 28.29
CA GLY A 174 1.44 13.02 27.36
C GLY A 174 0.94 11.70 27.93
N SER A 175 -0.08 11.74 28.81
CA SER A 175 -0.60 10.52 29.47
C SER A 175 -1.60 9.74 28.62
N ASN A 176 -2.21 10.39 27.61
CA ASN A 176 -3.09 9.71 26.68
C ASN A 176 -2.22 8.92 25.69
N THR A 177 -2.43 7.61 25.65
CA THR A 177 -1.82 6.71 24.67
C THR A 177 -2.89 6.32 23.67
N ILE A 178 -2.68 6.74 22.42
CA ILE A 178 -3.55 6.48 21.30
C ILE A 178 -3.08 5.18 20.66
N ARG A 179 -3.89 4.13 20.82
CA ARG A 179 -3.68 2.83 20.19
C ARG A 179 -4.37 2.84 18.84
N ILE A 180 -3.60 2.59 17.79
CA ILE A 180 -4.07 2.50 16.41
C ILE A 180 -3.76 1.10 15.90
N GLU A 181 -4.79 0.28 15.72
CA GLU A 181 -4.67 -1.06 15.15
C GLU A 181 -5.16 -1.05 13.71
N PHE A 182 -4.31 -1.51 12.79
CA PHE A 182 -4.63 -1.58 11.37
C PHE A 182 -5.40 -2.87 11.09
N LEU A 183 -6.60 -2.71 10.55
CA LEU A 183 -7.57 -3.79 10.41
C LEU A 183 -7.58 -4.42 9.02
N THR A 184 -7.15 -3.66 8.01
CA THR A 184 -7.20 -4.09 6.60
C THR A 184 -5.88 -3.95 5.87
N ASN A 185 -4.91 -3.25 6.46
CA ASN A 185 -3.55 -3.15 5.96
C ASN A 185 -2.71 -4.15 6.77
N PHE A 186 -2.22 -5.20 6.13
CA PHE A 186 -1.48 -6.27 6.80
C PHE A 186 0.03 -6.15 6.62
N GLY A 187 0.77 -6.98 7.37
CA GLY A 187 2.22 -6.98 7.43
C GLY A 187 2.82 -6.00 8.43
N ASP A 188 4.15 -5.87 8.35
CA ASP A 188 4.97 -4.91 9.09
C ASP A 188 4.85 -3.52 8.43
N LEU A 189 3.92 -2.70 8.92
CA LEU A 189 3.61 -1.41 8.31
C LEU A 189 4.64 -0.34 8.73
N PRO A 190 4.90 0.67 7.87
CA PRO A 190 5.78 1.76 8.25
C PRO A 190 5.13 2.59 9.37
N PRO A 191 5.93 3.21 10.25
CA PRO A 191 5.40 4.09 11.28
C PRO A 191 4.67 5.27 10.62
N LEU A 192 3.53 5.64 11.19
CA LEU A 192 2.87 6.90 10.85
C LEU A 192 3.87 8.07 10.98
N ARG A 193 3.83 8.98 10.03
CA ARG A 193 4.58 10.25 10.11
C ARG A 193 3.67 11.35 10.57
N TRP A 194 4.24 12.46 11.00
CA TRP A 194 3.46 13.61 11.43
C TRP A 194 4.10 14.93 11.04
N VAL A 195 3.25 15.94 10.92
CA VAL A 195 3.63 17.35 10.84
C VAL A 195 2.95 18.08 11.99
N LEU A 196 3.71 18.90 12.71
CA LEU A 196 3.22 19.67 13.85
C LEU A 196 3.02 21.13 13.45
N ASP A 197 1.93 21.72 13.91
CA ASP A 197 1.66 23.15 13.82
C ASP A 197 1.32 23.68 15.21
N GLY A 198 2.33 24.25 15.87
CA GLY A 198 2.28 24.71 17.25
C GLY A 198 3.18 23.92 18.20
N ALA A 199 2.97 24.13 19.51
CA ALA A 199 3.81 23.57 20.58
C ALA A 199 3.37 22.15 20.99
N LEU A 200 3.30 21.24 20.03
CA LEU A 200 3.04 19.82 20.26
C LEU A 200 4.35 19.02 20.28
N THR A 201 4.32 17.85 20.89
CA THR A 201 5.34 16.82 20.73
C THR A 201 4.64 15.49 20.51
N LEU A 202 5.04 14.75 19.48
CA LEU A 202 4.44 13.50 19.08
C LEU A 202 5.50 12.41 19.03
N THR A 203 5.17 11.25 19.57
CA THR A 203 6.01 10.05 19.54
C THR A 203 5.18 8.85 19.15
N ILE A 204 5.71 7.99 18.29
CA ILE A 204 5.05 6.76 17.84
C ILE A 204 5.99 5.58 18.11
N SER A 205 5.44 4.53 18.73
CA SER A 205 6.12 3.25 18.95
C SER A 205 5.54 2.20 18.01
N VAL A 206 6.41 1.43 17.36
CA VAL A 206 6.09 0.38 16.36
C VAL A 206 6.92 -0.90 16.57
N ASP A 207 7.79 -0.91 17.57
CA ASP A 207 8.85 -1.90 17.78
C ASP A 207 8.54 -2.90 18.89
N GLY A 208 7.27 -2.99 19.32
CA GLY A 208 6.85 -3.81 20.46
C GLY A 208 6.87 -3.06 21.79
N LEU A 209 7.41 -1.84 21.84
CA LEU A 209 7.40 -1.01 23.05
C LEU A 209 6.05 -0.32 23.25
N GLY A 210 5.72 -0.02 24.51
CA GLY A 210 4.52 0.75 24.85
C GLY A 210 3.19 0.07 24.47
N GLY A 211 3.19 -1.24 24.21
CA GLY A 211 2.02 -1.98 23.73
C GLY A 211 1.80 -1.96 22.21
N SER A 212 2.79 -1.45 21.46
CA SER A 212 2.82 -1.60 20.00
C SER A 212 3.05 -3.06 19.63
N VAL A 213 2.61 -3.45 18.44
CA VAL A 213 2.75 -4.82 17.93
C VAL A 213 3.13 -4.73 16.48
N LYS A 214 4.24 -5.39 16.14
CA LYS A 214 4.65 -5.59 14.76
C LYS A 214 3.70 -6.59 14.09
N GLY A 215 3.04 -6.17 13.03
CA GLY A 215 2.11 -6.98 12.26
C GLY A 215 2.82 -8.17 11.62
N THR A 216 2.17 -9.34 11.68
CA THR A 216 2.70 -10.59 11.14
C THR A 216 1.77 -11.24 10.12
N LYS A 217 0.59 -10.66 9.90
CA LYS A 217 -0.30 -11.08 8.83
C LYS A 217 0.36 -10.90 7.47
N GLU A 218 0.06 -11.79 6.53
CA GLU A 218 0.53 -11.62 5.17
C GLU A 218 -0.28 -10.54 4.43
N GLU A 219 0.34 -9.93 3.42
CA GLU A 219 -0.34 -9.07 2.45
C GLU A 219 0.04 -9.59 1.06
N VAL A 220 -0.48 -10.76 0.71
CA VAL A 220 -0.09 -11.52 -0.48
C VAL A 220 -1.22 -11.63 -1.48
N VAL A 221 -0.87 -11.71 -2.76
CA VAL A 221 -1.84 -11.77 -3.86
C VAL A 221 -2.79 -12.95 -3.66
N CYS A 222 -4.09 -12.65 -3.65
CA CYS A 222 -5.16 -13.62 -3.43
C CYS A 222 -4.97 -14.46 -2.17
N SER A 223 -4.39 -13.89 -1.11
CA SER A 223 -4.18 -14.54 0.20
C SER A 223 -3.46 -15.90 0.12
N ASN A 224 -2.66 -16.13 -0.94
CA ASN A 224 -2.12 -17.45 -1.31
C ASN A 224 -3.18 -18.56 -1.47
N ARG A 225 -4.46 -18.21 -1.55
CA ARG A 225 -5.62 -19.12 -1.66
C ARG A 225 -6.43 -18.88 -2.92
N GLY A 226 -5.82 -18.25 -3.93
CA GLY A 226 -6.38 -18.10 -5.25
C GLY A 226 -5.31 -17.85 -6.31
N ILE A 227 -5.74 -17.79 -7.55
CA ILE A 227 -4.91 -17.42 -8.69
C ILE A 227 -5.43 -16.08 -9.22
N CYS A 228 -4.54 -15.10 -9.38
CA CYS A 228 -4.87 -13.81 -9.96
C CYS A 228 -5.17 -13.95 -11.46
N ASN A 229 -6.34 -13.48 -11.89
CA ASN A 229 -6.60 -13.23 -13.31
C ASN A 229 -6.15 -11.81 -13.67
N HIS A 230 -4.93 -11.69 -14.21
CA HIS A 230 -4.34 -10.40 -14.59
C HIS A 230 -5.06 -9.67 -15.75
N LEU A 231 -6.04 -10.27 -16.40
CA LEU A 231 -6.87 -9.55 -17.38
C LEU A 231 -8.00 -8.76 -16.70
N THR A 232 -8.57 -9.32 -15.63
CA THR A 232 -9.72 -8.74 -14.92
C THR A 232 -9.34 -8.09 -13.58
N GLY A 233 -8.21 -8.46 -12.98
CA GLY A 233 -7.80 -8.05 -11.64
C GLY A 233 -8.57 -8.78 -10.53
N VAL A 234 -9.18 -9.93 -10.84
CA VAL A 234 -10.00 -10.69 -9.89
C VAL A 234 -9.27 -11.96 -9.48
N CYS A 235 -9.28 -12.26 -8.18
CA CYS A 235 -8.77 -13.52 -7.65
C CYS A 235 -9.78 -14.65 -7.87
N ARG A 236 -9.33 -15.74 -8.51
CA ARG A 236 -10.09 -16.98 -8.57
C ARG A 236 -9.69 -17.87 -7.41
N CYS A 237 -10.56 -17.99 -6.41
CA CYS A 237 -10.26 -18.70 -5.17
C CYS A 237 -10.22 -20.22 -5.34
N ALA A 238 -9.31 -20.85 -4.60
CA ALA A 238 -9.24 -22.29 -4.46
C ALA A 238 -10.49 -22.84 -3.74
N TYR A 239 -10.77 -24.12 -3.91
CA TYR A 239 -11.91 -24.75 -3.26
C TYR A 239 -11.85 -24.60 -1.73
N GLY A 240 -12.96 -24.19 -1.12
CA GLY A 240 -13.06 -23.93 0.32
C GLY A 240 -12.58 -22.54 0.75
N PHE A 241 -12.23 -21.66 -0.19
CA PHE A 241 -11.84 -20.28 0.09
C PHE A 241 -12.69 -19.29 -0.68
N THR A 242 -13.06 -18.20 -0.03
CA THR A 242 -13.82 -17.10 -0.62
C THR A 242 -13.29 -15.76 -0.13
N SER A 243 -13.88 -14.69 -0.62
CA SER A 243 -13.55 -13.32 -0.26
C SER A 243 -13.70 -13.08 1.25
N SER A 244 -12.73 -12.37 1.84
CA SER A 244 -12.69 -12.12 3.27
C SER A 244 -13.05 -10.69 3.64
N ASP A 245 -13.31 -10.48 4.93
CA ASP A 245 -13.33 -9.15 5.57
C ASP A 245 -11.95 -8.73 6.09
N GLY A 246 -10.94 -9.60 6.02
CA GLY A 246 -9.60 -9.41 6.58
C GLY A 246 -9.44 -9.87 8.04
N PHE A 247 -10.50 -10.38 8.66
CA PHE A 247 -10.58 -10.79 10.07
C PHE A 247 -10.92 -12.26 10.27
N GLY A 248 -10.76 -13.06 9.21
CA GLY A 248 -11.17 -14.46 9.20
C GLY A 248 -12.68 -14.64 9.09
N GLY A 249 -13.43 -13.60 8.73
CA GLY A 249 -14.83 -13.64 8.35
C GLY A 249 -15.03 -13.49 6.85
N GLU A 250 -16.26 -13.74 6.40
CA GLU A 250 -16.68 -13.47 5.02
C GLU A 250 -16.78 -11.96 4.77
N GLY A 251 -16.32 -11.51 3.60
CA GLY A 251 -16.41 -10.11 3.20
C GLY A 251 -16.19 -9.90 1.71
N ASP A 252 -16.01 -8.66 1.29
CA ASP A 252 -16.01 -8.25 -0.12
C ASP A 252 -14.62 -7.85 -0.67
N ARG A 253 -13.52 -8.20 0.02
CA ARG A 253 -12.15 -7.85 -0.41
C ARG A 253 -11.73 -8.50 -1.74
N GLY A 254 -12.38 -9.60 -2.13
CA GLY A 254 -12.06 -10.38 -3.33
C GLY A 254 -10.70 -11.08 -3.24
N ASP A 255 -10.21 -11.35 -2.03
CA ASP A 255 -8.82 -11.76 -1.75
C ASP A 255 -8.65 -13.25 -1.45
N CYS A 256 -9.71 -14.04 -1.42
CA CYS A 256 -9.67 -15.46 -1.05
C CYS A 256 -9.19 -15.73 0.39
N GLY A 257 -9.26 -14.74 1.27
CA GLY A 257 -8.76 -14.82 2.64
C GLY A 257 -9.70 -15.48 3.65
N TYR A 258 -10.90 -15.91 3.25
CA TYR A 258 -11.88 -16.53 4.16
C TYR A 258 -12.02 -18.02 3.87
N MET A 259 -11.82 -18.85 4.89
CA MET A 259 -12.04 -20.29 4.81
C MET A 259 -13.52 -20.59 5.03
N GLU A 260 -14.19 -21.06 3.97
CA GLU A 260 -15.61 -21.38 4.02
C GLU A 260 -15.84 -22.68 4.81
N PRO A 261 -16.78 -22.70 5.78
CA PRO A 261 -17.17 -23.95 6.45
C PRO A 261 -17.75 -24.92 5.43
N LEU A 262 -17.28 -26.18 5.43
CA LEU A 262 -17.75 -27.24 4.52
C LEU A 262 -19.26 -27.49 4.65
N TYR A 263 -20.06 -26.78 3.87
CA TYR A 263 -21.43 -27.15 3.56
C TYR A 263 -21.58 -27.32 2.05
N LEU A 264 -22.39 -28.31 1.66
CA LEU A 264 -22.53 -28.92 0.32
C LEU A 264 -22.94 -27.98 -0.84
N THR A 265 -22.89 -26.66 -0.65
CA THR A 265 -23.21 -25.61 -1.63
C THR A 265 -22.33 -24.36 -1.41
N SER A 266 -21.00 -24.54 -1.40
CA SER A 266 -20.06 -23.43 -1.17
C SER A 266 -20.15 -22.34 -2.23
N ALA A 267 -20.14 -21.06 -1.84
CA ALA A 267 -20.12 -19.91 -2.76
C ALA A 267 -18.90 -19.96 -3.71
N ALA A 268 -17.77 -20.45 -3.20
CA ALA A 268 -16.55 -20.69 -3.99
C ALA A 268 -16.74 -21.73 -5.11
N GLN A 269 -17.58 -22.76 -4.88
CA GLN A 269 -17.90 -23.75 -5.91
C GLN A 269 -18.80 -23.17 -7.00
N GLN A 270 -19.74 -22.29 -6.63
CA GLN A 270 -20.60 -21.60 -7.60
C GLN A 270 -19.81 -20.56 -8.42
N ALA A 271 -18.92 -19.81 -7.79
CA ALA A 271 -18.08 -18.80 -8.46
C ALA A 271 -17.06 -19.42 -9.44
N ASN A 272 -16.61 -20.65 -9.20
CA ASN A 272 -15.68 -21.37 -10.09
C ASN A 272 -16.39 -22.16 -11.22
N ALA A 273 -17.72 -22.22 -11.23
CA ALA A 273 -18.51 -22.93 -12.25
C ALA A 273 -18.88 -22.06 -13.47
N VAL A 274 -18.44 -20.80 -13.48
CA VAL A 274 -18.66 -19.80 -14.55
C VAL A 274 -17.29 -19.40 -15.12
#